data_AF-A0A3E1ETY2-F1
#
_entry.id   AF-A0A3E1ETY2-F1
#
_cell.length_a   1.000
_cell.length_b   1.000
_cell.length_c   1.000
_cell.angle_alpha   90.00
_cell.angle_beta   90.00
_cell.angle_gamma   90.00
#
_symmetry.space_group_name_H-M   'P 1'
#
loop_
_entity.id
_entity.type
_entity.pdbx_description
1 polymer ?
#
loop_
_entity_poly.entity_id
_entity_poly.type
_entity_poly.pdbx_seq_one_letter_code
_entity_poly.pdbx_strand_id
1 'polypeptide(L)' 'MPAAAMRGKIPSTPTFRADRTFIYLIRGRESGTVLFLRRLLNPSGLAN' A
#
# COMPACT_ATOMS: atom_id res chain seq x y z
N MET A 1 -23.35 -35.52 17.22
CA MET A 1 -22.62 -34.77 16.18
C MET A 1 -22.88 -33.28 16.38
N PRO A 2 -21.96 -32.47 16.97
CA PRO A 2 -22.18 -31.04 17.00
C PRO A 2 -21.54 -30.36 15.79
N ALA A 3 -22.40 -29.58 15.13
CA ALA A 3 -22.17 -28.46 14.23
C ALA A 3 -20.72 -28.20 13.78
N ALA A 4 -20.49 -28.41 12.48
CA ALA A 4 -19.34 -27.86 11.77
C ALA A 4 -19.25 -26.34 12.03
N ALA A 5 -18.17 -25.91 12.67
CA ALA A 5 -17.83 -24.52 12.84
C ALA A 5 -17.56 -23.91 11.45
N MET A 6 -18.56 -23.25 10.89
CA MET A 6 -18.42 -22.46 9.67
C MET A 6 -17.59 -21.22 10.02
N ARG A 7 -16.26 -21.37 9.99
CA ARG A 7 -15.32 -20.25 10.08
C ARG A 7 -15.50 -19.37 8.84
N GLY A 8 -16.48 -18.46 8.90
CA GLY A 8 -16.62 -17.39 7.92
C GLY A 8 -15.30 -16.64 7.81
N LYS A 9 -14.75 -16.59 6.60
CA LYS A 9 -13.53 -15.85 6.28
C LYS A 9 -13.85 -14.37 6.47
N ILE A 10 -13.56 -13.82 7.66
CA ILE A 10 -13.75 -12.40 7.94
C ILE A 10 -12.97 -11.64 6.85
N PRO A 11 -13.60 -10.79 6.03
CA PRO A 11 -12.88 -10.02 5.03
C PRO A 11 -11.95 -9.07 5.76
N SER A 12 -10.66 -9.40 5.84
CA SER A 12 -9.67 -8.48 6.37
C SER A 12 -9.38 -7.43 5.29
N THR A 13 -9.83 -6.20 5.52
CA THR A 13 -9.40 -5.09 4.68
C THR A 13 -7.89 -4.92 4.85
N PRO A 14 -7.10 -5.00 3.77
CA PRO A 14 -5.66 -4.87 3.87
C PRO A 14 -5.31 -3.45 4.34
N THR A 15 -4.51 -3.35 5.40
CA THR A 15 -4.01 -2.06 5.89
C THR A 15 -2.66 -1.78 5.24
N PHE A 16 -2.56 -0.66 4.52
CA PHE A 16 -1.30 -0.18 3.98
C PHE A 16 -0.64 0.80 4.97
N ARG A 17 0.54 0.45 5.49
CA ARG A 17 1.36 1.34 6.33
C ARG A 17 2.67 1.65 5.61
N ALA A 18 2.89 2.92 5.31
CA ALA A 18 4.10 3.43 4.65
C ALA A 18 5.16 3.88 5.68
N ASP A 19 5.39 3.06 6.71
CA ASP A 19 6.28 3.32 7.85
C ASP A 19 7.74 2.84 7.64
N ARG A 20 8.03 2.34 6.45
CA ARG A 20 9.34 1.84 6.00
C ARG A 20 9.57 2.25 4.55
N THR A 21 10.75 1.94 4.01
CA THR A 21 11.06 2.23 2.60
C THR A 21 9.98 1.72 1.65
N PHE A 22 9.51 2.58 0.76
CA PHE A 22 8.55 2.25 -0.28
C PHE A 22 8.88 2.98 -1.58
N ILE A 23 8.24 2.53 -2.67
CA ILE A 23 8.29 3.16 -3.99
C ILE A 23 6.92 3.77 -4.26
N TYR A 24 6.91 4.96 -4.85
CA TYR A 24 5.68 5.59 -5.34
C TYR A 24 5.83 6.03 -6.78
N LEU A 25 4.69 6.10 -7.46
CA LEU A 25 4.59 6.60 -8.81
C LEU A 25 3.47 7.63 -8.88
N ILE A 26 3.69 8.68 -9.67
CA ILE A 26 2.65 9.60 -10.10
C ILE A 26 2.49 9.37 -11.58
N ARG A 27 1.28 9.04 -12.03
CA ARG A 27 0.98 8.76 -13.44
C ARG A 27 -0.28 9.48 -13.89
N GLY A 28 -0.32 9.83 -15.17
CA GLY A 28 -1.57 10.22 -15.84
C GLY A 28 -2.56 9.05 -15.79
N ARG A 29 -3.78 9.31 -15.33
CA ARG A 29 -4.81 8.28 -15.13
C ARG A 29 -5.20 7.59 -16.44
N GLU A 30 -5.46 8.38 -17.47
CA GLU A 30 -5.97 7.90 -18.77
C GLU A 30 -4.85 7.38 -19.66
N SER A 31 -3.80 8.18 -19.89
CA SER A 31 -2.67 7.79 -20.76
C SER A 31 -1.74 6.77 -20.11
N GLY A 32 -1.78 6.66 -18.78
CA GLY A 32 -0.87 5.83 -18.02
C GLY A 32 0.56 6.35 -17.92
N THR A 33 0.87 7.49 -18.55
CA THR A 33 2.21 8.09 -18.59
C THR A 33 2.75 8.30 -17.19
N VAL A 34 3.96 7.80 -16.92
CA VAL A 34 4.64 8.02 -15.63
C VAL A 34 5.22 9.43 -15.63
N LEU A 35 4.73 10.25 -14.70
CA LEU A 35 5.20 11.62 -14.49
C LEU A 35 6.35 11.63 -13.48
N PHE A 36 6.25 10.78 -12.45
CA PHE A 36 7.29 10.61 -11.43
C PHE A 36 7.36 9.16 -10.98
N LEU A 37 8.57 8.67 -10.73
CA LEU A 37 8.84 7.38 -10.11
C LEU A 37 10.00 7.56 -9.13
N ARG A 38 9.75 7.30 -7.84
CA ARG A 38 10.76 7.50 -6.80
C ARG A 38 10.67 6.46 -5.69
N ARG A 39 11.80 6.26 -5.01
CA ARG A 39 11.93 5.47 -3.79
C ARG A 39 12.11 6.40 -2.59
N LEU A 40 11.26 6.29 -1.58
CA LEU A 40 11.41 7.05 -0.33
C LEU A 40 12.15 6.20 0.70
N LEU A 41 13.37 6.62 1.04
CA LEU A 41 14.23 5.95 2.02
C LEU A 41 14.14 6.61 3.40
N ASN A 42 14.23 7.94 3.44
CA ASN A 42 14.14 8.74 4.66
C ASN A 42 13.15 9.90 4.43
N PRO A 43 11.98 9.90 5.09
CA PRO A 43 10.98 10.96 4.94
C PRO A 43 11.42 12.30 5.56
N SER A 44 12.41 12.29 6.45
CA SER A 44 12.90 13.47 7.17
C SER A 44 14.06 14.17 6.46
N GLY A 45 14.52 13.67 5.32
CA GLY A 45 15.64 14.25 4.54
C GLY A 45 15.36 15.63 3.91
N LEU A 46 14.27 16.28 4.30
CA LEU A 46 13.89 17.66 3.94
C LEU A 46 14.04 18.63 5.14
N ALA A 47 14.95 18.32 6.08
CA ALA A 47 15.36 19.24 7.13
C ALA A 47 16.84 19.60 6.95
N ASN A 48 17.05 20.70 6.23
CA ASN A 48 18.26 21.55 6.09
C ASN A 48 19.63 20.88 6.05
#